data_AF-A0AA36CDV6-F1
#
_entry.id   AF-A0AA36CDV6-F1
#
_cell.length_a   1.000
_cell.length_b   1.000
_cell.length_c   1.000
_cell.angle_alpha   90.00
_cell.angle_beta   90.00
_cell.angle_gamma   90.00
#
_symmetry.space_group_name_H-M   'P 1'
#
loop_
_entity.id
_entity.type
_entity.pdbx_description
1 polymer ?
#
loop_
_entity_poly.entity_id
_entity_poly.type
_entity_poly.pdbx_seq_one_letter_code
_entity_poly.pdbx_strand_id
1 'polypeptide(L)'
;DNLVHLEEFEKALARAAVKQGDEQRRFAELIRRHEPGFGATASRNPAGDLEMERADELNATGQALEKTVQQERAAENSRTNERSRLRQQISGLEEEISQARKQLGPLEAKSVLYDTWIEESEAKHGCPLCDRKFPSKAGYKDFVDKLSKLSISLPGESEQLARQVAELEQEETLLVNADAKGQNIEPLAAALRELEAQTEAGNRRLAEAERELTELNKRRGSVTNRLDAINRLLLDVNMMDSLHGSLEAGKAEIDRLNRQLGGQSGARSLSDVKAEKVELEDEVNRLLLEEDRLQNEYNKVNQLAEEINRLQSRRLELGEGAANLAHFDVQIREKEQEATQLKEESAALRPRIPDLRMAEA
;
A
#
# COMPACT_ATOMS: atom_id res chain seq x y z
N ASP A 1 29.63 62.49 -15.96
CA ASP A 1 28.62 61.63 -16.62
C ASP A 1 28.09 60.49 -15.74
N ASN A 2 28.92 59.74 -14.99
CA ASN A 2 28.42 58.66 -14.10
C ASN A 2 27.65 59.12 -12.84
N LEU A 3 27.83 60.35 -12.38
CA LEU A 3 27.10 60.90 -11.23
C LEU A 3 25.64 61.25 -11.56
N VAL A 4 25.34 61.61 -12.81
CA VAL A 4 23.97 61.90 -13.25
C VAL A 4 23.14 60.60 -13.32
N HIS A 5 23.76 59.48 -13.71
CA HIS A 5 23.09 58.19 -13.79
C HIS A 5 22.82 57.54 -12.43
N LEU A 6 23.66 57.78 -11.42
CA LEU A 6 23.42 57.32 -10.05
C LEU A 6 22.27 58.08 -9.37
N GLU A 7 22.20 59.40 -9.57
CA GLU A 7 21.09 60.20 -9.06
C GLU A 7 19.74 59.84 -9.73
N GLU A 8 19.77 59.52 -11.02
CA GLU A 8 18.58 59.02 -11.74
C GLU A 8 18.17 57.61 -11.28
N PHE A 9 19.13 56.74 -10.97
CA PHE A 9 18.87 55.39 -10.47
C PHE A 9 18.31 55.40 -9.04
N GLU A 10 18.83 56.24 -8.16
CA GLU A 10 18.29 56.42 -6.80
C GLU A 10 16.88 57.03 -6.83
N LYS A 11 16.63 58.01 -7.71
CA LYS A 11 15.28 58.55 -7.94
C LYS A 11 14.32 57.50 -8.51
N ALA A 12 14.80 56.58 -9.34
CA ALA A 12 14.01 55.48 -9.88
C ALA A 12 13.67 54.44 -8.80
N LEU A 13 14.63 54.09 -7.93
CA LEU A 13 14.42 53.20 -6.79
C LEU A 13 13.46 53.79 -5.75
N ALA A 14 13.60 55.08 -5.43
CA ALA A 14 12.68 55.77 -4.54
C ALA A 14 11.25 55.80 -5.11
N ARG A 15 11.08 56.03 -6.42
CA ARG A 15 9.76 55.96 -7.08
C ARG A 15 9.19 54.55 -7.12
N ALA A 16 10.02 53.52 -7.27
CA ALA A 16 9.59 52.12 -7.23
C ALA A 16 9.14 51.70 -5.82
N ALA A 17 9.87 52.11 -4.78
CA ALA A 17 9.52 51.83 -3.38
C ALA A 17 8.20 52.51 -2.97
N VAL A 18 7.97 53.75 -3.40
CA VAL A 18 6.69 54.46 -3.16
C VAL A 18 5.54 53.76 -3.88
N LYS A 19 5.73 53.32 -5.14
CA LYS A 19 4.71 52.55 -5.87
C LYS A 19 4.40 51.22 -5.20
N GLN A 20 5.40 50.50 -4.71
CA GLN A 20 5.21 49.24 -4.00
C GLN A 20 4.48 49.43 -2.67
N GLY A 21 4.78 50.51 -1.92
CA GLY A 21 4.07 50.89 -0.71
C GLY A 21 2.61 51.28 -0.96
N ASP A 22 2.34 52.01 -2.04
CA ASP A 22 0.98 52.37 -2.45
C ASP A 22 0.18 51.17 -2.96
N GLU A 23 0.81 50.22 -3.64
CA GLU A 23 0.18 48.96 -4.06
C GLU A 23 -0.12 48.05 -2.86
N GLN A 24 0.77 47.95 -1.88
CA GLN A 24 0.51 47.24 -0.63
C GLN A 24 -0.61 47.87 0.19
N ARG A 25 -0.69 49.21 0.25
CA ARG A 25 -1.82 49.91 0.88
C ARG A 25 -3.12 49.68 0.14
N ARG A 26 -3.12 49.74 -1.20
CA ARG A 26 -4.30 49.42 -2.01
C ARG A 26 -4.75 47.97 -1.83
N PHE A 27 -3.82 47.02 -1.71
CA PHE A 27 -4.15 45.61 -1.43
C PHE A 27 -4.75 45.43 -0.03
N ALA A 28 -4.17 46.07 1.00
CA ALA A 28 -4.72 46.06 2.35
C ALA A 28 -6.11 46.73 2.43
N GLU A 29 -6.33 47.78 1.64
CA GLU A 29 -7.62 48.47 1.55
C GLU A 29 -8.64 47.66 0.73
N LEU A 30 -8.19 46.86 -0.25
CA LEU A 30 -9.01 45.89 -0.98
C LEU A 30 -9.49 44.76 -0.06
N ILE A 31 -8.61 44.24 0.80
CA ILE A 31 -8.97 43.24 1.83
C ILE A 31 -10.01 43.83 2.79
N ARG A 32 -9.80 45.05 3.30
CA ARG A 32 -10.77 45.72 4.18
C ARG A 32 -12.12 46.00 3.50
N ARG A 33 -12.13 46.32 2.20
CA ARG A 33 -13.37 46.54 1.44
C ARG A 33 -14.12 45.24 1.14
N HIS A 34 -13.42 44.11 1.04
CA HIS A 34 -14.03 42.81 0.74
C HIS A 34 -14.35 41.95 1.97
N GLU A 35 -14.00 42.40 3.19
CA GLU A 35 -14.38 41.73 4.46
C GLU A 35 -15.27 42.58 5.40
N PRO A 36 -16.45 43.10 5.01
CA PRO A 36 -17.45 43.52 5.98
C PRO A 36 -18.34 42.31 6.31
N GLY A 37 -17.96 41.48 7.30
CA GLY A 37 -18.88 40.39 7.69
C GLY A 37 -18.46 39.38 8.75
N PHE A 38 -17.20 39.25 9.14
CA PHE A 38 -16.83 38.29 10.20
C PHE A 38 -16.96 38.90 11.60
N GLY A 39 -18.17 39.38 11.90
CA GLY A 39 -18.62 39.60 13.26
C GLY A 39 -19.03 38.27 13.88
N ALA A 40 -18.36 37.91 14.97
CA ALA A 40 -18.81 37.04 16.06
C ALA A 40 -20.16 36.32 15.83
N THR A 41 -20.13 35.21 15.10
CA THR A 41 -21.06 34.11 15.35
C THR A 41 -20.23 32.99 15.96
N ALA A 42 -20.72 32.45 17.07
CA ALA A 42 -20.27 31.17 17.60
C ALA A 42 -20.54 30.13 16.50
N SER A 43 -19.57 29.99 15.59
CA SER A 43 -19.57 28.98 14.56
C SER A 43 -19.40 27.66 15.30
N ARG A 44 -20.51 26.94 15.46
CA ARG A 44 -20.48 25.48 15.56
C ARG A 44 -19.52 25.03 14.48
N ASN A 45 -18.34 24.57 14.89
CA ASN A 45 -17.28 24.22 13.99
C ASN A 45 -17.77 23.01 13.19
N PRO A 46 -18.21 23.17 11.92
CA PRO A 46 -18.86 22.09 11.19
C PRO A 46 -17.87 20.95 10.91
N ALA A 47 -16.57 21.22 11.03
CA ALA A 47 -15.51 20.22 11.02
C ALA A 47 -15.58 19.25 12.21
N GLY A 48 -15.98 19.70 13.40
CA GLY A 48 -16.08 18.83 14.58
C GLY A 48 -17.29 17.89 14.54
N ASP A 49 -18.42 18.38 14.01
CA ASP A 49 -19.61 17.55 13.83
C ASP A 49 -19.38 16.48 12.73
N LEU A 50 -18.69 16.83 11.64
CA LEU A 50 -18.29 15.88 10.58
C LEU A 50 -17.23 14.87 11.04
N GLU A 51 -16.29 15.25 11.91
CA GLU A 51 -15.30 14.33 12.48
C GLU A 51 -15.94 13.34 13.46
N MET A 52 -16.92 13.79 14.25
CA MET A 52 -17.67 12.93 15.17
C MET A 52 -18.57 11.95 14.40
N GLU A 53 -19.28 12.41 13.37
CA GLU A 53 -20.10 11.56 12.50
C GLU A 53 -19.25 10.50 11.78
N ARG A 54 -18.06 10.88 11.30
CA ARG A 54 -17.09 9.94 10.69
C ARG A 54 -16.52 8.93 11.72
N ALA A 55 -16.32 9.35 12.97
CA ALA A 55 -15.88 8.45 14.03
C ALA A 55 -16.96 7.43 14.40
N ASP A 56 -18.23 7.85 14.42
CA ASP A 56 -19.37 6.97 14.65
C ASP A 56 -19.58 5.99 13.49
N GLU A 57 -19.41 6.44 12.24
CA GLU A 57 -19.42 5.58 11.04
C GLU A 57 -18.28 4.54 11.06
N LEU A 58 -17.07 4.93 11.46
CA LEU A 58 -15.93 4.03 11.61
C LEU A 58 -16.14 3.01 12.74
N ASN A 59 -16.77 3.41 13.84
CA ASN A 59 -17.12 2.51 14.93
C ASN A 59 -18.23 1.53 14.50
N ALA A 60 -19.25 2.02 13.80
CA ALA A 60 -20.34 1.17 13.29
C ALA A 60 -19.84 0.15 12.25
N THR A 61 -18.93 0.56 11.36
CA THR A 61 -18.27 -0.36 10.41
C THR A 61 -17.35 -1.34 11.10
N GLY A 62 -16.61 -0.92 12.14
CA GLY A 62 -15.81 -1.83 12.98
C GLY A 62 -16.66 -2.90 13.67
N GLN A 63 -17.79 -2.52 14.26
CA GLN A 63 -18.72 -3.46 14.89
C GLN A 63 -19.39 -4.40 13.88
N ALA A 64 -19.70 -3.91 12.68
CA ALA A 64 -20.23 -4.74 11.60
C ALA A 64 -19.21 -5.80 11.15
N LEU A 65 -17.94 -5.38 10.97
CA LEU A 65 -16.85 -6.28 10.60
C LEU A 65 -16.59 -7.34 11.68
N GLU A 66 -16.59 -6.95 12.95
CA GLU A 66 -16.40 -7.89 14.07
C GLU A 66 -17.52 -8.94 14.13
N LYS A 67 -18.76 -8.55 13.86
CA LYS A 67 -19.89 -9.49 13.73
C LYS A 67 -19.69 -10.46 12.56
N THR A 68 -19.23 -9.96 11.40
CA THR A 68 -18.94 -10.82 10.25
C THR A 68 -17.82 -11.82 10.55
N VAL A 69 -16.75 -11.39 11.22
CA VAL A 69 -15.65 -12.27 11.64
C VAL A 69 -16.14 -13.35 12.61
N GLN A 70 -17.00 -12.99 13.57
CA GLN A 70 -17.59 -13.97 14.49
C GLN A 70 -18.49 -14.97 13.77
N GLN A 71 -19.27 -14.53 12.77
CA GLN A 71 -20.09 -15.41 11.94
C GLN A 71 -19.25 -16.38 11.11
N GLU A 72 -18.15 -15.92 10.50
CA GLU A 72 -17.25 -16.77 9.73
C GLU A 72 -16.54 -17.81 10.62
N ARG A 73 -16.10 -17.43 11.83
CA ARG A 73 -15.55 -18.39 12.81
C ARG A 73 -16.56 -19.45 13.22
N ALA A 74 -17.83 -19.08 13.41
CA ALA A 74 -18.89 -20.03 13.70
C ALA A 74 -19.15 -20.97 12.50
N ALA A 75 -19.12 -20.43 11.28
CA ALA A 75 -19.25 -21.22 10.06
C ALA A 75 -18.06 -22.17 9.86
N GLU A 76 -16.83 -21.76 10.17
CA GLU A 76 -15.63 -22.61 10.10
C GLU A 76 -15.75 -23.81 11.05
N ASN A 77 -16.11 -23.57 12.31
CA ASN A 77 -16.36 -24.65 13.28
C ASN A 77 -17.48 -25.61 12.82
N SER A 78 -18.53 -25.08 12.19
CA SER A 78 -19.59 -25.90 11.60
C SER A 78 -19.07 -26.80 10.48
N ARG A 79 -18.22 -26.26 9.60
CA ARG A 79 -17.59 -27.01 8.49
C ARG A 79 -16.66 -28.12 9.02
N THR A 80 -15.90 -27.86 10.09
CA THR A 80 -15.05 -28.90 10.71
C THR A 80 -15.89 -30.04 11.26
N ASN A 81 -17.00 -29.72 11.93
CA ASN A 81 -17.94 -30.72 12.46
C ASN A 81 -18.60 -31.53 11.34
N GLU A 82 -19.07 -30.88 10.26
CA GLU A 82 -19.65 -31.55 9.09
C GLU A 82 -18.67 -32.51 8.42
N ARG A 83 -17.40 -32.14 8.33
CA ARG A 83 -16.37 -33.01 7.76
C ARG A 83 -16.09 -34.23 8.63
N SER A 84 -16.07 -34.07 9.94
CA SER A 84 -15.94 -35.21 10.85
C SER A 84 -17.11 -36.20 10.69
N ARG A 85 -18.33 -35.68 10.51
CA ARG A 85 -19.53 -36.47 10.23
C ARG A 85 -19.45 -37.18 8.87
N LEU A 86 -19.00 -36.50 7.81
CA LEU A 86 -18.77 -37.11 6.50
C LEU A 86 -17.80 -38.29 6.57
N ARG A 87 -16.68 -38.13 7.29
CA ARG A 87 -15.71 -39.22 7.49
C ARG A 87 -16.30 -40.40 8.25
N GLN A 88 -17.13 -40.14 9.25
CA GLN A 88 -17.85 -41.21 9.96
C GLN A 88 -18.82 -41.96 9.03
N GLN A 89 -19.50 -41.25 8.11
CA GLN A 89 -20.37 -41.87 7.12
C GLN A 89 -19.58 -42.72 6.11
N ILE A 90 -18.43 -42.22 5.62
CA ILE A 90 -17.53 -42.98 4.74
C ILE A 90 -17.11 -44.28 5.43
N SER A 91 -16.64 -44.21 6.67
CA SER A 91 -16.24 -45.40 7.43
C SER A 91 -17.39 -46.39 7.63
N GLY A 92 -18.62 -45.90 7.83
CA GLY A 92 -19.81 -46.75 7.92
C GLY A 92 -20.13 -47.47 6.60
N LEU A 93 -20.07 -46.74 5.47
CA LEU A 93 -20.27 -47.32 4.14
C LEU A 93 -19.18 -48.35 3.79
N GLU A 94 -17.92 -48.09 4.11
CA GLU A 94 -16.82 -49.04 3.91
C GLU A 94 -17.08 -50.37 4.65
N GLU A 95 -17.59 -50.29 5.88
CA GLU A 95 -17.99 -51.48 6.65
C GLU A 95 -19.18 -52.22 6.01
N GLU A 96 -20.20 -51.49 5.56
CA GLU A 96 -21.38 -52.07 4.88
C GLU A 96 -21.00 -52.74 3.55
N ILE A 97 -20.19 -52.08 2.72
CA ILE A 97 -19.64 -52.63 1.46
C ILE A 97 -18.83 -53.90 1.76
N SER A 98 -17.97 -53.86 2.79
CA SER A 98 -17.18 -55.02 3.21
C SER A 98 -18.06 -56.20 3.63
N GLN A 99 -19.15 -55.94 4.38
CA GLN A 99 -20.10 -56.97 4.79
C GLN A 99 -20.88 -57.54 3.60
N ALA A 100 -21.37 -56.69 2.69
CA ALA A 100 -22.11 -57.11 1.51
C ALA A 100 -21.24 -57.94 0.55
N ARG A 101 -19.99 -57.51 0.29
CA ARG A 101 -19.01 -58.28 -0.50
C ARG A 101 -18.67 -59.64 0.13
N LYS A 102 -18.57 -59.71 1.46
CA LYS A 102 -18.37 -60.99 2.19
C LYS A 102 -19.55 -61.96 2.02
N GLN A 103 -20.76 -61.46 1.80
CA GLN A 103 -21.96 -62.28 1.56
C GLN A 103 -22.11 -62.67 0.08
N LEU A 104 -21.68 -61.81 -0.84
CA LEU A 104 -21.78 -62.03 -2.29
C LEU A 104 -20.92 -63.21 -2.76
N GLY A 105 -19.64 -63.25 -2.35
CA GLY A 105 -18.72 -64.32 -2.79
C GLY A 105 -19.23 -65.75 -2.52
N PRO A 106 -19.74 -66.06 -1.31
CA PRO A 106 -20.37 -67.34 -1.03
C PRO A 106 -21.63 -67.64 -1.84
N LEU A 107 -22.44 -66.64 -2.20
CA LEU A 107 -23.65 -66.83 -3.02
C LEU A 107 -23.28 -67.21 -4.46
N GLU A 108 -22.35 -66.46 -5.06
CA GLU A 108 -21.81 -66.75 -6.40
C GLU A 108 -21.18 -68.14 -6.44
N ALA A 109 -20.36 -68.47 -5.44
CA ALA A 109 -19.72 -69.77 -5.34
C ALA A 109 -20.74 -70.92 -5.19
N LYS A 110 -21.80 -70.73 -4.39
CA LYS A 110 -22.87 -71.73 -4.24
C LYS A 110 -23.62 -71.97 -5.54
N SER A 111 -23.91 -70.91 -6.31
CA SER A 111 -24.60 -71.03 -7.60
C SER A 111 -23.80 -71.93 -8.55
N VAL A 112 -22.52 -71.62 -8.75
CA VAL A 112 -21.62 -72.38 -9.63
C VAL A 112 -21.46 -73.82 -9.14
N LEU A 113 -21.33 -74.03 -7.83
CA LEU A 113 -21.20 -75.37 -7.24
C LEU A 113 -22.44 -76.22 -7.47
N TYR A 114 -23.64 -75.68 -7.26
CA TYR A 114 -24.87 -76.43 -7.45
C TYR A 114 -25.11 -76.77 -8.92
N ASP A 115 -24.81 -75.86 -9.84
CA ASP A 115 -24.91 -76.13 -11.28
C ASP A 115 -23.92 -77.22 -11.70
N THR A 116 -22.67 -77.16 -11.23
CA THR A 116 -21.67 -78.20 -11.49
C THR A 116 -22.10 -79.55 -10.93
N TRP A 117 -22.65 -79.59 -9.71
CA TRP A 117 -23.14 -80.81 -9.09
C TRP A 117 -24.36 -81.40 -9.81
N ILE A 118 -25.24 -80.55 -10.35
CA ILE A 118 -26.35 -80.98 -11.21
C ILE A 118 -25.78 -81.64 -12.45
N GLU A 119 -24.90 -80.97 -13.21
CA GLU A 119 -24.28 -81.48 -14.44
C GLU A 119 -23.56 -82.83 -14.21
N GLU A 120 -22.74 -82.94 -13.16
CA GLU A 120 -22.03 -84.18 -12.84
C GLU A 120 -22.98 -85.31 -12.44
N SER A 121 -24.04 -84.99 -11.70
CA SER A 121 -25.06 -85.96 -11.32
C SER A 121 -25.83 -86.48 -12.53
N GLU A 122 -26.16 -85.57 -13.47
CA GLU A 122 -26.84 -85.90 -14.72
C GLU A 122 -25.97 -86.79 -15.61
N ALA A 123 -24.66 -86.53 -15.69
CA ALA A 123 -23.71 -87.30 -16.49
C ALA A 123 -23.40 -88.69 -15.90
N LYS A 124 -23.19 -88.80 -14.57
CA LYS A 124 -22.72 -90.04 -13.92
C LYS A 124 -23.83 -90.87 -13.28
N HIS A 125 -25.04 -90.31 -13.12
CA HIS A 125 -26.13 -90.89 -12.32
C HIS A 125 -25.69 -91.31 -10.90
N GLY A 126 -24.79 -90.53 -10.30
CA GLY A 126 -24.22 -90.76 -8.97
C GLY A 126 -24.01 -89.44 -8.21
N CYS A 127 -23.76 -89.53 -6.92
CA CYS A 127 -23.56 -88.35 -6.06
C CYS A 127 -22.20 -87.68 -6.39
N PRO A 128 -22.17 -86.36 -6.66
CA PRO A 128 -20.95 -85.66 -7.08
C PRO A 128 -19.91 -85.49 -5.96
N LEU A 129 -20.32 -85.71 -4.71
CA LEU A 129 -19.44 -85.59 -3.54
C LEU A 129 -18.77 -86.90 -3.12
N CYS A 130 -19.38 -88.05 -3.43
CA CYS A 130 -18.91 -89.35 -2.94
C CYS A 130 -18.93 -90.47 -3.98
N ASP A 131 -19.26 -90.15 -5.24
CA ASP A 131 -19.35 -91.04 -6.40
C ASP A 131 -20.28 -92.26 -6.23
N ARG A 132 -21.07 -92.33 -5.16
CA ARG A 132 -22.04 -93.41 -4.94
C ARG A 132 -23.19 -93.29 -5.94
N LYS A 133 -23.49 -94.39 -6.64
CA LYS A 133 -24.66 -94.48 -7.53
C LYS A 133 -25.95 -94.37 -6.73
N PHE A 134 -26.94 -93.69 -7.31
CA PHE A 134 -28.26 -93.63 -6.69
C PHE A 134 -28.95 -95.00 -6.76
N PRO A 135 -29.61 -95.45 -5.68
CA PRO A 135 -30.25 -96.77 -5.61
C PRO A 135 -31.48 -96.89 -6.52
N SER A 136 -32.05 -95.77 -6.95
CA SER A 136 -33.17 -95.74 -7.88
C SER A 136 -33.15 -94.47 -8.73
N LYS A 137 -33.78 -94.52 -9.91
CA LYS A 137 -33.97 -93.36 -10.80
C LYS A 137 -34.78 -92.24 -10.12
N ALA A 138 -35.71 -92.61 -9.23
CA ALA A 138 -36.47 -91.65 -8.43
C ALA A 138 -35.57 -90.92 -7.42
N GLY A 139 -34.70 -91.64 -6.70
CA GLY A 139 -33.77 -91.02 -5.74
C GLY A 139 -32.76 -90.07 -6.39
N TYR A 140 -32.30 -90.40 -7.60
CA TYR A 140 -31.50 -89.50 -8.43
C TYR A 140 -32.28 -88.23 -8.79
N LYS A 141 -33.51 -88.37 -9.30
CA LYS A 141 -34.33 -87.23 -9.73
C LYS A 141 -34.69 -86.30 -8.57
N ASP A 142 -35.01 -86.86 -7.41
CA ASP A 142 -35.26 -86.10 -6.18
C ASP A 142 -34.02 -85.29 -5.73
N PHE A 143 -32.81 -85.83 -5.93
CA PHE A 143 -31.56 -85.14 -5.62
C PHE A 143 -31.33 -83.95 -6.57
N VAL A 144 -31.45 -84.19 -7.88
CA VAL A 144 -31.34 -83.13 -8.90
C VAL A 144 -32.40 -82.05 -8.67
N ASP A 145 -33.67 -82.42 -8.47
CA ASP A 145 -34.75 -81.47 -8.21
C ASP A 145 -34.50 -80.61 -6.96
N LYS A 146 -33.85 -81.16 -5.91
CA LYS A 146 -33.46 -80.39 -4.73
C LYS A 146 -32.34 -79.40 -5.03
N LEU A 147 -31.30 -79.82 -5.76
CA LEU A 147 -30.22 -78.93 -6.17
C LEU A 147 -30.74 -77.84 -7.12
N SER A 148 -31.57 -78.18 -8.10
CA SER A 148 -32.17 -77.19 -9.01
C SER A 148 -33.01 -76.17 -8.25
N LYS A 149 -33.81 -76.59 -7.26
CA LYS A 149 -34.57 -75.66 -6.40
C LYS A 149 -33.67 -74.72 -5.61
N LEU A 150 -32.53 -75.22 -5.12
CA LEU A 150 -31.55 -74.40 -4.41
C LEU A 150 -30.76 -73.49 -5.37
N SER A 151 -30.52 -73.90 -6.62
CA SER A 151 -29.81 -73.09 -7.61
C SER A 151 -30.68 -71.96 -8.17
N ILE A 152 -31.98 -72.19 -8.40
CA ILE A 152 -32.87 -71.21 -9.07
C ILE A 152 -32.94 -69.84 -8.37
N SER A 153 -32.86 -69.78 -7.03
CA SER A 153 -32.96 -68.50 -6.31
C SER A 153 -31.63 -67.75 -6.17
N LEU A 154 -30.48 -68.43 -6.28
CA LEU A 154 -29.17 -67.85 -6.01
C LEU A 154 -28.74 -66.76 -7.01
N PRO A 155 -28.95 -66.89 -8.34
CA PRO A 155 -28.63 -65.82 -9.28
C PRO A 155 -29.37 -64.53 -8.98
N GLY A 156 -30.65 -64.62 -8.60
CA GLY A 156 -31.45 -63.44 -8.26
C GLY A 156 -30.99 -62.75 -6.97
N GLU A 157 -30.71 -63.53 -5.93
CA GLU A 157 -30.15 -63.02 -4.66
C GLU A 157 -28.76 -62.40 -4.86
N SER A 158 -27.92 -63.05 -5.67
CA SER A 158 -26.58 -62.56 -6.02
C SER A 158 -26.64 -61.26 -6.81
N GLU A 159 -27.54 -61.15 -7.80
CA GLU A 159 -27.69 -59.93 -8.59
C GLU A 159 -28.24 -58.78 -7.76
N GLN A 160 -29.18 -59.04 -6.86
CA GLN A 160 -29.69 -58.02 -5.92
C GLN A 160 -28.58 -57.50 -5.00
N LEU A 161 -27.79 -58.41 -4.42
CA LEU A 161 -26.69 -58.03 -3.54
C LEU A 161 -25.56 -57.33 -4.30
N ALA A 162 -25.26 -57.75 -5.53
CA ALA A 162 -24.29 -57.07 -6.40
C ALA A 162 -24.74 -55.64 -6.76
N ARG A 163 -26.04 -55.43 -7.03
CA ARG A 163 -26.61 -54.09 -7.24
C ARG A 163 -26.48 -53.23 -5.99
N GLN A 164 -26.80 -53.79 -4.81
CA GLN A 164 -26.65 -53.08 -3.54
C GLN A 164 -25.18 -52.68 -3.28
N VAL A 165 -24.23 -53.57 -3.55
CA VAL A 165 -22.79 -53.27 -3.44
C VAL A 165 -22.41 -52.12 -4.38
N ALA A 166 -22.87 -52.14 -5.64
CA ALA A 166 -22.59 -51.08 -6.61
C ALA A 166 -23.18 -49.72 -6.19
N GLU A 167 -24.39 -49.71 -5.63
CA GLU A 167 -25.04 -48.50 -5.10
C GLU A 167 -24.24 -47.91 -3.92
N LEU A 168 -23.82 -48.74 -2.97
CA LEU A 168 -23.02 -48.31 -1.82
C LEU A 168 -21.64 -47.78 -2.23
N GLU A 169 -20.96 -48.45 -3.17
CA GLU A 169 -19.67 -48.00 -3.72
C GLU A 169 -19.77 -46.67 -4.46
N GLN A 170 -20.88 -46.45 -5.17
CA GLN A 170 -21.15 -45.17 -5.82
C GLN A 170 -21.33 -44.06 -4.78
N GLU A 171 -22.07 -44.32 -3.70
CA GLU A 171 -22.26 -43.37 -2.60
C GLU A 171 -20.94 -43.06 -1.87
N GLU A 172 -20.15 -44.08 -1.55
CA GLU A 172 -18.82 -43.95 -0.96
C GLU A 172 -17.92 -43.06 -1.83
N THR A 173 -17.88 -43.31 -3.13
CA THR A 173 -17.09 -42.52 -4.09
C THR A 173 -17.50 -41.04 -4.08
N LEU A 174 -18.81 -40.75 -3.99
CA LEU A 174 -19.30 -39.37 -3.89
C LEU A 174 -18.86 -38.70 -2.59
N LEU A 175 -18.94 -39.40 -1.46
CA LEU A 175 -18.54 -38.87 -0.15
C LEU A 175 -17.02 -38.68 -0.05
N VAL A 176 -16.22 -39.62 -0.53
CA VAL A 176 -14.75 -39.51 -0.58
C VAL A 176 -14.32 -38.31 -1.42
N ASN A 177 -14.95 -38.11 -2.59
CA ASN A 177 -14.71 -36.93 -3.42
C ASN A 177 -15.10 -35.62 -2.71
N ALA A 178 -16.17 -35.63 -1.90
CA ALA A 178 -16.56 -34.49 -1.09
C ALA A 178 -15.55 -34.18 0.04
N ASP A 179 -15.06 -35.19 0.77
CA ASP A 179 -14.02 -35.00 1.79
C ASP A 179 -12.69 -34.51 1.18
N ALA A 180 -12.30 -35.02 0.01
CA ALA A 180 -11.12 -34.56 -0.71
C ALA A 180 -11.21 -33.07 -1.11
N LYS A 181 -12.39 -32.62 -1.57
CA LYS A 181 -12.63 -31.19 -1.80
C LYS A 181 -12.57 -30.40 -0.51
N GLY A 182 -13.12 -30.92 0.59
CA GLY A 182 -13.02 -30.33 1.92
C GLY A 182 -11.58 -30.21 2.44
N GLN A 183 -10.73 -31.21 2.16
CA GLN A 183 -9.29 -31.19 2.46
C GLN A 183 -8.57 -30.01 1.80
N ASN A 184 -8.90 -29.71 0.54
CA ASN A 184 -8.28 -28.62 -0.21
C ASN A 184 -8.70 -27.23 0.30
N ILE A 185 -9.83 -27.10 0.99
CA ILE A 185 -10.33 -25.83 1.52
C ILE A 185 -9.61 -25.43 2.81
N GLU A 186 -9.19 -26.40 3.63
CA GLU A 186 -8.52 -26.14 4.92
C GLU A 186 -7.21 -25.34 4.82
N PRO A 187 -6.25 -25.64 3.91
CA PRO A 187 -5.06 -24.81 3.75
C PRO A 187 -5.38 -23.43 3.19
N LEU A 188 -6.42 -23.29 2.35
CA LEU A 188 -6.87 -21.99 1.85
C LEU A 188 -7.47 -21.14 2.99
N ALA A 189 -8.24 -21.74 3.89
CA ALA A 189 -8.75 -21.06 5.08
C ALA A 189 -7.62 -20.62 6.03
N ALA A 190 -6.59 -21.46 6.21
CA ALA A 190 -5.41 -21.09 6.99
C ALA A 190 -4.63 -19.92 6.34
N ALA A 191 -4.44 -19.95 5.02
CA ALA A 191 -3.80 -18.87 4.28
C ALA A 191 -4.61 -17.56 4.37
N LEU A 192 -5.95 -17.64 4.33
CA LEU A 192 -6.82 -16.48 4.51
C LEU A 192 -6.64 -15.86 5.90
N ARG A 193 -6.61 -16.68 6.96
CA ARG A 193 -6.35 -16.21 8.34
C ARG A 193 -5.01 -15.50 8.50
N GLU A 194 -3.97 -16.03 7.87
CA GLU A 194 -2.65 -15.39 7.86
C GLU A 194 -2.69 -14.05 7.12
N LEU A 195 -3.37 -13.98 5.98
CA LEU A 195 -3.53 -12.74 5.21
C LEU A 195 -4.32 -11.68 6.00
N GLU A 196 -5.37 -12.09 6.71
CA GLU A 196 -6.15 -11.22 7.60
C GLU A 196 -5.29 -10.66 8.74
N ALA A 197 -4.51 -11.52 9.40
CA ALA A 197 -3.60 -11.11 10.47
C ALA A 197 -2.54 -10.12 9.97
N GLN A 198 -1.99 -10.36 8.77
CA GLN A 198 -1.05 -9.45 8.12
C GLN A 198 -1.71 -8.12 7.76
N THR A 199 -2.95 -8.14 7.30
CA THR A 199 -3.73 -6.93 6.98
C THR A 199 -4.01 -6.10 8.23
N GLU A 200 -4.41 -6.74 9.34
CA GLU A 200 -4.58 -6.05 10.63
C GLU A 200 -3.27 -5.44 11.13
N ALA A 201 -2.16 -6.19 11.06
CA ALA A 201 -0.85 -5.68 11.44
C ALA A 201 -0.41 -4.50 10.57
N GLY A 202 -0.69 -4.56 9.26
CA GLY A 202 -0.46 -3.48 8.31
C GLY A 202 -1.28 -2.23 8.67
N ASN A 203 -2.57 -2.39 8.95
CA ASN A 203 -3.45 -1.28 9.35
C ASN A 203 -3.00 -0.63 10.67
N ARG A 204 -2.52 -1.42 11.64
CA ARG A 204 -1.96 -0.86 12.89
C ARG A 204 -0.72 -0.01 12.63
N ARG A 205 0.20 -0.49 11.78
CA ARG A 205 1.40 0.27 11.38
C ARG A 205 1.04 1.54 10.62
N LEU A 206 0.04 1.47 9.73
CA LEU A 206 -0.46 2.64 9.01
C LEU A 206 -1.01 3.69 9.98
N ALA A 207 -1.87 3.29 10.93
CA ALA A 207 -2.43 4.19 11.93
C ALA A 207 -1.35 4.83 12.83
N GLU A 208 -0.28 4.11 13.15
CA GLU A 208 0.86 4.64 13.89
C GLU A 208 1.66 5.65 13.06
N ALA A 209 1.95 5.34 11.80
CA ALA A 209 2.61 6.26 10.88
C ALA A 209 1.79 7.54 10.63
N GLU A 210 0.47 7.44 10.53
CA GLU A 210 -0.42 8.60 10.42
C GLU A 210 -0.33 9.49 11.67
N ARG A 211 -0.32 8.90 12.88
CA ARG A 211 -0.12 9.65 14.12
C ARG A 211 1.22 10.37 14.14
N GLU A 212 2.31 9.69 13.78
CA GLU A 212 3.64 10.31 13.69
C GLU A 212 3.67 11.47 12.69
N LEU A 213 3.05 11.30 11.53
CA LEU A 213 2.97 12.33 10.50
C LEU A 213 2.19 13.56 10.99
N THR A 214 1.08 13.37 11.72
CA THR A 214 0.35 14.49 12.32
C THR A 214 1.19 15.26 13.34
N GLU A 215 1.97 14.56 14.16
CA GLU A 215 2.86 15.18 15.15
C GLU A 215 4.02 15.94 14.49
N LEU A 216 4.64 15.36 13.46
CA LEU A 216 5.68 16.02 12.67
C LEU A 216 5.14 17.28 11.98
N ASN A 217 3.92 17.25 11.46
CA ASN A 217 3.28 18.42 10.86
C ASN A 217 3.01 19.53 11.88
N LYS A 218 2.58 19.19 13.11
CA LYS A 218 2.44 20.16 14.20
C LYS A 218 3.79 20.83 14.54
N ARG A 219 4.85 20.03 14.66
CA ARG A 219 6.21 20.52 14.91
C ARG A 219 6.70 21.43 13.79
N ARG A 220 6.48 21.04 12.53
CA ARG A 220 6.78 21.87 11.35
C ARG A 220 6.06 23.22 11.44
N GLY A 221 4.76 23.23 11.73
CA GLY A 221 3.99 24.46 11.90
C GLY A 221 4.54 25.37 13.01
N SER A 222 4.95 24.79 14.14
CA SER A 222 5.60 25.55 15.22
C SER A 222 6.92 26.19 14.78
N VAL A 223 7.76 25.46 14.05
CA VAL A 223 9.03 25.98 13.52
C VAL A 223 8.78 27.10 12.51
N THR A 224 7.84 26.92 11.59
CA THR A 224 7.44 27.96 10.62
C THR A 224 6.99 29.24 11.33
N ASN A 225 6.12 29.13 12.34
CA ASN A 225 5.68 30.29 13.12
C ASN A 225 6.84 31.02 13.83
N ARG A 226 7.83 30.26 14.34
CA ARG A 226 9.03 30.85 14.97
C ARG A 226 9.90 31.55 13.94
N LEU A 227 10.06 30.98 12.75
CA LEU A 227 10.81 31.57 11.65
C LEU A 227 10.16 32.89 11.19
N ASP A 228 8.83 32.91 11.08
CA ASP A 228 8.09 34.14 10.76
C ASP A 228 8.28 35.22 11.84
N ALA A 229 8.31 34.83 13.12
CA ALA A 229 8.60 35.75 14.21
C ALA A 229 10.04 36.31 14.13
N ILE A 230 11.03 35.47 13.82
CA ILE A 230 12.42 35.89 13.62
C ILE A 230 12.52 36.86 12.44
N ASN A 231 11.84 36.57 11.33
CA ASN A 231 11.84 37.46 10.16
C ASN A 231 11.26 38.84 10.48
N ARG A 232 10.22 38.92 11.31
CA ARG A 232 9.68 40.20 11.79
C ARG A 232 10.71 40.96 12.64
N LEU A 233 11.37 40.28 13.56
CA LEU A 233 12.43 40.89 14.37
C LEU A 233 13.61 41.37 13.52
N LEU A 234 14.00 40.62 12.48
CA LEU A 234 15.04 41.04 11.54
C LEU A 234 14.66 42.32 10.79
N LEU A 235 13.39 42.45 10.38
CA LEU A 235 12.89 43.69 9.78
C LEU A 235 12.96 44.86 10.76
N ASP A 236 12.57 44.64 12.02
CA ASP A 236 12.66 45.68 13.06
C ASP A 236 14.11 46.09 13.34
N VAL A 237 15.05 45.14 13.39
CA VAL A 237 16.48 45.41 13.56
C VAL A 237 17.04 46.22 12.39
N ASN A 238 16.74 45.82 11.15
CA ASN A 238 17.16 46.59 9.97
C ASN A 238 16.61 48.03 9.99
N MET A 239 15.38 48.22 10.48
CA MET A 239 14.81 49.55 10.67
C MET A 239 15.55 50.34 11.76
N MET A 240 15.90 49.70 12.88
CA MET A 240 16.70 50.31 13.95
C MET A 240 18.09 50.74 13.44
N ASP A 241 18.76 49.91 12.65
CA ASP A 241 20.07 50.23 12.05
C ASP A 241 19.98 51.44 11.10
N SER A 242 18.92 51.51 10.29
CA SER A 242 18.66 52.67 9.41
C SER A 242 18.41 53.96 10.19
N LEU A 243 17.62 53.88 11.26
CA LEU A 243 17.39 55.03 12.16
C LEU A 243 18.67 55.45 12.88
N HIS A 244 19.49 54.49 13.32
CA HIS A 244 20.77 54.76 13.95
C HIS A 244 21.72 55.48 12.98
N GLY A 245 21.85 54.98 11.74
CA GLY A 245 22.63 55.64 10.70
C GLY A 245 22.15 57.07 10.40
N SER A 246 20.83 57.27 10.35
CA SER A 246 20.23 58.60 10.18
C SER A 246 20.54 59.54 11.37
N LEU A 247 20.55 59.01 12.58
CA LEU A 247 20.86 59.76 13.80
C LEU A 247 22.34 60.14 13.88
N GLU A 248 23.25 59.24 13.52
CA GLU A 248 24.69 59.54 13.43
C GLU A 248 24.98 60.56 12.33
N ALA A 249 24.34 60.45 11.16
CA ALA A 249 24.43 61.46 10.10
C ALA A 249 23.91 62.83 10.58
N GLY A 250 22.79 62.86 11.30
CA GLY A 250 22.24 64.08 11.89
C GLY A 250 23.18 64.71 12.93
N LYS A 251 23.83 63.91 13.79
CA LYS A 251 24.85 64.39 14.73
C LYS A 251 26.05 64.98 14.02
N ALA A 252 26.57 64.28 13.00
CA ALA A 252 27.71 64.76 12.22
C ALA A 252 27.41 66.11 11.55
N GLU A 253 26.18 66.31 11.05
CA GLU A 253 25.77 67.59 10.49
C GLU A 253 25.63 68.70 11.54
N ILE A 254 25.10 68.39 12.73
CA ILE A 254 25.07 69.32 13.87
C ILE A 254 26.49 69.74 14.24
N ASP A 255 27.42 68.78 14.36
CA ASP A 255 28.81 69.06 14.68
C ASP A 255 29.48 69.91 13.59
N ARG A 256 29.19 69.63 12.31
CA ARG A 256 29.67 70.43 11.18
C ARG A 256 29.16 71.87 11.24
N LEU A 257 27.86 72.07 11.46
CA LEU A 257 27.24 73.39 11.59
C LEU A 257 27.77 74.15 12.81
N ASN A 258 27.96 73.46 13.95
CA ASN A 258 28.56 74.04 15.15
C ASN A 258 30.00 74.51 14.91
N ARG A 259 30.82 73.72 14.19
CA ARG A 259 32.17 74.14 13.78
C ARG A 259 32.13 75.33 12.81
N GLN A 260 31.19 75.36 11.87
CA GLN A 260 31.03 76.48 10.94
C GLN A 260 30.62 77.77 11.67
N LEU A 261 29.68 77.68 12.62
CA LEU A 261 29.26 78.81 13.45
C LEU A 261 30.36 79.26 14.41
N GLY A 262 31.15 78.33 14.97
CA GLY A 262 32.30 78.63 15.82
C GLY A 262 33.52 79.16 15.07
N GLY A 263 33.63 78.89 13.76
CA GLY A 263 34.77 79.26 12.91
C GLY A 263 34.62 80.55 12.12
N GLN A 264 33.47 81.24 12.17
CA GLN A 264 33.22 82.50 11.45
C GLN A 264 33.75 83.76 12.17
N SER A 265 34.86 83.65 12.88
CA SER A 265 35.48 84.80 13.57
C SER A 265 37.00 84.73 13.49
N GLY A 266 37.57 84.83 12.29
CA GLY A 266 39.01 85.01 12.13
C GLY A 266 39.49 84.73 10.72
N ALA A 267 40.23 85.67 10.14
CA ALA A 267 40.93 85.48 8.87
C ALA A 267 41.86 84.25 8.97
N ARG A 268 41.56 83.19 8.20
CA ARG A 268 42.36 81.96 8.16
C ARG A 268 43.79 82.29 7.75
N SER A 269 44.77 81.82 8.51
CA SER A 269 46.17 82.01 8.19
C SER A 269 46.63 80.97 7.16
N LEU A 270 47.67 81.28 6.39
CA LEU A 270 48.27 80.36 5.40
C LEU A 270 48.77 79.06 6.04
N SER A 271 49.08 79.07 7.34
CA SER A 271 49.49 77.87 8.10
C SER A 271 48.32 76.91 8.29
N ASP A 272 47.13 77.44 8.54
CA ASP A 272 45.92 76.64 8.76
C ASP A 272 45.52 75.93 7.46
N VAL A 273 45.64 76.62 6.31
CA VAL A 273 45.39 76.03 4.99
C VAL A 273 46.39 74.91 4.66
N LYS A 274 47.64 75.03 5.13
CA LYS A 274 48.65 73.98 4.92
C LYS A 274 48.40 72.76 5.81
N ALA A 275 47.97 72.96 7.06
CA ALA A 275 47.58 71.86 7.94
C ALA A 275 46.35 71.13 7.40
N GLU A 276 45.31 71.88 6.98
CA GLU A 276 44.10 71.34 6.35
C GLU A 276 44.44 70.57 5.07
N LYS A 277 45.42 71.05 4.28
CA LYS A 277 45.91 70.31 3.10
C LYS A 277 46.50 68.94 3.49
N VAL A 278 47.35 68.87 4.52
CA VAL A 278 47.95 67.60 4.96
C VAL A 278 46.89 66.65 5.50
N GLU A 279 45.94 67.16 6.29
CA GLU A 279 44.81 66.37 6.78
C GLU A 279 43.94 65.82 5.64
N LEU A 280 43.69 66.63 4.59
CA LEU A 280 42.98 66.18 3.40
C LEU A 280 43.78 65.17 2.58
N GLU A 281 45.11 65.32 2.48
CA GLU A 281 45.98 64.33 1.84
C GLU A 281 45.96 62.99 2.61
N ASP A 282 45.98 63.02 3.95
CA ASP A 282 45.87 61.83 4.78
C ASP A 282 44.48 61.17 4.68
N GLU A 283 43.41 61.97 4.60
CA GLU A 283 42.05 61.47 4.39
C GLU A 283 41.90 60.82 3.01
N VAL A 284 42.46 61.43 1.96
CA VAL A 284 42.48 60.84 0.61
C VAL A 284 43.22 59.51 0.62
N ASN A 285 44.36 59.42 1.30
CA ASN A 285 45.10 58.15 1.43
C ASN A 285 44.31 57.09 2.19
N ARG A 286 43.56 57.47 3.23
CA ARG A 286 42.67 56.54 3.94
C ARG A 286 41.54 56.05 3.04
N LEU A 287 40.91 56.95 2.28
CA LEU A 287 39.83 56.60 1.35
C LEU A 287 40.33 55.67 0.23
N LEU A 288 41.54 55.85 -0.27
CA LEU A 288 42.15 54.94 -1.25
C LEU A 288 42.36 53.54 -0.66
N LEU A 289 42.81 53.43 0.59
CA LEU A 289 42.93 52.12 1.27
C LEU A 289 41.57 51.45 1.49
N GLU A 290 40.53 52.24 1.76
CA GLU A 290 39.16 51.74 1.89
C GLU A 290 38.57 51.31 0.55
N GLU A 291 38.86 52.04 -0.53
CA GLU A 291 38.53 51.66 -1.91
C GLU A 291 39.18 50.32 -2.27
N ASP A 292 40.47 50.14 -2.00
CA ASP A 292 41.17 48.86 -2.21
C ASP A 292 40.54 47.72 -1.40
N ARG A 293 40.13 47.99 -0.16
CA ARG A 293 39.45 46.99 0.68
C ARG A 293 38.07 46.63 0.11
N LEU A 294 37.28 47.61 -0.29
CA LEU A 294 35.96 47.41 -0.89
C LEU A 294 36.06 46.67 -2.22
N GLN A 295 37.08 46.98 -3.02
CA GLN A 295 37.36 46.27 -4.27
C GLN A 295 37.68 44.79 -4.02
N ASN A 296 38.41 44.48 -2.95
CA ASN A 296 38.66 43.09 -2.54
C ASN A 296 37.39 42.37 -2.08
N GLU A 297 36.52 43.02 -1.31
CA GLU A 297 35.22 42.44 -0.91
C GLU A 297 34.28 42.27 -2.12
N TYR A 298 34.28 43.21 -3.05
CA TYR A 298 33.53 43.11 -4.30
C TYR A 298 33.98 41.90 -5.14
N ASN A 299 35.29 41.67 -5.23
CA ASN A 299 35.84 40.49 -5.90
C ASN A 299 35.40 39.18 -5.21
N LYS A 300 35.34 39.14 -3.87
CA LYS A 300 34.83 37.97 -3.13
C LYS A 300 33.34 37.74 -3.38
N VAL A 301 32.53 38.80 -3.41
CA VAL A 301 31.10 38.71 -3.73
C VAL A 301 30.90 38.14 -5.14
N ASN A 302 31.70 38.57 -6.12
CA ASN A 302 31.66 38.02 -7.47
C ASN A 302 32.04 36.53 -7.49
N GLN A 303 33.07 36.12 -6.75
CA GLN A 303 33.44 34.70 -6.62
C GLN A 303 32.31 33.86 -6.01
N LEU A 304 31.66 34.37 -4.95
CA LEU A 304 30.52 33.69 -4.33
C LEU A 304 29.31 33.62 -5.28
N ALA A 305 29.07 34.66 -6.08
CA ALA A 305 28.01 34.66 -7.08
C ALA A 305 28.26 33.60 -8.17
N GLU A 306 29.51 33.45 -8.63
CA GLU A 306 29.89 32.37 -9.55
C GLU A 306 29.69 30.99 -8.93
N GLU A 307 30.04 30.81 -7.65
CA GLU A 307 29.82 29.55 -6.94
C GLU A 307 28.33 29.23 -6.77
N ILE A 308 27.50 30.22 -6.44
CA ILE A 308 26.05 30.08 -6.39
C ILE A 308 25.51 29.63 -7.75
N ASN A 309 25.94 30.27 -8.84
CA ASN A 309 25.52 29.90 -10.19
C ASN A 309 25.93 28.45 -10.53
N ARG A 310 27.16 28.04 -10.19
CA ARG A 310 27.61 26.64 -10.37
C ARG A 310 26.77 25.65 -9.57
N LEU A 311 26.45 25.96 -8.31
CA LEU A 311 25.61 25.11 -7.47
C LEU A 311 24.16 25.05 -7.97
N GLN A 312 23.62 26.15 -8.50
CA GLN A 312 22.30 26.18 -9.12
C GLN A 312 22.24 25.31 -10.38
N SER A 313 23.24 25.38 -11.26
CA SER A 313 23.35 24.49 -12.43
C SER A 313 23.41 23.02 -11.99
N ARG A 314 24.24 22.69 -11.00
CA ARG A 314 24.33 21.31 -10.48
C ARG A 314 23.02 20.84 -9.86
N ARG A 315 22.28 21.72 -9.17
CA ARG A 315 20.96 21.40 -8.62
C ARG A 315 19.95 21.09 -9.73
N LEU A 316 19.97 21.84 -10.83
CA LEU A 316 19.11 21.58 -11.99
C LEU A 316 19.46 20.23 -12.64
N GLU A 317 20.74 19.95 -12.87
CA GLU A 317 21.20 18.65 -13.40
C GLU A 317 20.76 17.47 -12.53
N LEU A 318 20.90 17.58 -11.21
CA LEU A 318 20.44 16.55 -10.28
C LEU A 318 18.90 16.41 -10.27
N GLY A 319 18.17 17.52 -10.43
CA GLY A 319 16.72 17.53 -10.56
C GLY A 319 16.24 16.82 -11.83
N GLU A 320 16.89 17.10 -12.97
CA GLU A 320 16.65 16.40 -14.24
C GLU A 320 16.98 14.90 -14.12
N GLY A 321 18.11 14.56 -13.48
CA GLY A 321 18.48 13.17 -13.19
C GLY A 321 17.42 12.43 -12.35
N ALA A 322 16.91 13.08 -11.30
CA ALA A 322 15.85 12.50 -10.46
C ALA A 322 14.52 12.32 -11.22
N ALA A 323 14.14 13.29 -12.06
CA ALA A 323 12.96 13.18 -12.91
C ALA A 323 13.09 12.03 -13.93
N ASN A 324 14.27 11.86 -14.53
CA ASN A 324 14.56 10.76 -15.44
C ASN A 324 14.53 9.40 -14.73
N LEU A 325 15.07 9.29 -13.51
CA LEU A 325 14.97 8.08 -12.70
C LEU A 325 13.52 7.73 -12.38
N ALA A 326 12.70 8.71 -11.98
CA ALA A 326 11.28 8.49 -11.75
C ALA A 326 10.55 8.04 -13.02
N HIS A 327 10.94 8.57 -14.19
CA HIS A 327 10.40 8.13 -15.47
C HIS A 327 10.79 6.68 -15.80
N PHE A 328 12.05 6.29 -15.58
CA PHE A 328 12.49 4.91 -15.76
C PHE A 328 11.81 3.93 -14.80
N ASP A 329 11.58 4.32 -13.55
CA ASP A 329 10.83 3.49 -12.59
C ASP A 329 9.39 3.19 -13.07
N VAL A 330 8.73 4.18 -13.70
CA VAL A 330 7.42 3.97 -14.32
C VAL A 330 7.51 2.99 -15.49
N GLN A 331 8.48 3.18 -16.39
CA GLN A 331 8.68 2.26 -17.52
C GLN A 331 9.01 0.83 -17.09
N ILE A 332 9.82 0.68 -16.02
CA ILE A 332 10.15 -0.65 -15.47
C ILE A 332 8.88 -1.33 -14.97
N ARG A 333 8.03 -0.63 -14.22
CA ARG A 333 6.75 -1.19 -13.73
C ARG A 333 5.83 -1.60 -14.87
N GLU A 334 5.74 -0.78 -15.93
CA GLU A 334 4.97 -1.13 -17.13
C GLU A 334 5.50 -2.40 -17.79
N LYS A 335 6.83 -2.51 -17.95
CA LYS A 335 7.46 -3.71 -18.53
C LYS A 335 7.36 -4.94 -17.64
N GLU A 336 7.40 -4.78 -16.32
CA GLU A 336 7.14 -5.86 -15.38
C GLU A 336 5.69 -6.36 -15.50
N GLN A 337 4.72 -5.44 -15.62
CA GLN A 337 3.31 -5.78 -15.86
C GLN A 337 3.11 -6.51 -17.18
N GLU A 338 3.68 -6.01 -18.29
CA GLU A 338 3.66 -6.70 -19.59
C GLU A 338 4.28 -8.10 -19.48
N ALA A 339 5.42 -8.25 -18.79
CA ALA A 339 6.07 -9.54 -18.60
C ALA A 339 5.24 -10.51 -17.76
N THR A 340 4.51 -10.01 -16.74
CA THR A 340 3.57 -10.84 -15.98
C THR A 340 2.39 -11.28 -16.84
N GLN A 341 1.81 -10.38 -17.64
CA GLN A 341 0.71 -10.73 -18.56
C GLN A 341 1.15 -11.77 -19.59
N LEU A 342 2.31 -11.59 -20.22
CA LEU A 342 2.85 -12.57 -21.18
C LEU A 342 3.16 -13.92 -20.53
N LYS A 343 3.59 -13.95 -19.25
CA LYS A 343 3.77 -15.19 -18.50
C LYS A 343 2.44 -15.89 -18.23
N GLU A 344 1.41 -15.15 -17.86
CA GLU A 344 0.05 -15.68 -17.67
C GLU A 344 -0.54 -16.22 -18.98
N GLU A 345 -0.39 -15.49 -20.08
CA GLU A 345 -0.80 -15.93 -21.42
C GLU A 345 -0.04 -17.19 -21.86
N SER A 346 1.28 -17.23 -21.66
CA SER A 346 2.10 -18.41 -21.95
C SER A 346 1.69 -19.61 -21.10
N ALA A 347 1.40 -19.40 -19.81
CA ALA A 347 0.91 -20.44 -18.91
C ALA A 347 -0.48 -20.97 -19.34
N ALA A 348 -1.36 -20.09 -19.81
CA ALA A 348 -2.68 -20.46 -20.35
C ALA A 348 -2.60 -21.22 -21.69
N LEU A 349 -1.59 -20.93 -22.52
CA LEU A 349 -1.35 -21.63 -23.78
C LEU A 349 -0.63 -22.97 -23.59
N ARG A 350 0.14 -23.15 -22.50
CA ARG A 350 0.91 -24.37 -22.19
C ARG A 350 0.07 -25.67 -22.19
N PRO A 351 -1.14 -25.73 -21.59
CA PRO A 351 -1.99 -26.93 -21.63
C PRO A 351 -2.65 -27.18 -22.99
N ARG A 352 -2.61 -26.25 -23.94
CA ARG A 352 -3.12 -26.44 -25.33
C ARG A 352 -2.08 -27.02 -26.30
N ILE A 353 -0.82 -27.11 -25.90
CA ILE A 353 0.28 -27.63 -26.72
C ILE A 353 0.17 -29.15 -27.00
N PRO A 354 -0.32 -30.00 -26.07
CA PRO A 354 -0.55 -31.42 -26.35
C PRO A 354 -1.67 -31.67 -27.39
N ASP A 355 -2.72 -30.84 -27.41
CA ASP A 355 -3.87 -31.02 -28.31
C ASP A 355 -3.55 -30.66 -29.77
N LEU A 356 -2.64 -29.71 -30.02
CA LEU A 356 -2.21 -29.37 -31.37
C LEU A 356 -1.27 -30.40 -32.00
N ARG A 357 -0.52 -31.16 -31.18
CA ARG A 357 0.32 -32.28 -31.68
C ARG A 357 -0.48 -33.54 -32.00
N MET A 358 -1.71 -33.66 -31.49
CA MET A 358 -2.64 -34.74 -31.81
C MET A 358 -3.50 -34.44 -33.05
N ALA A 359 -3.51 -33.19 -33.54
CA ALA A 359 -4.26 -32.79 -34.74
C ALA A 359 -3.44 -32.88 -36.05
N GLU A 360 -2.13 -33.14 -35.96
CA GLU A 360 -1.22 -33.32 -37.10
C GLU A 360 -0.71 -34.77 -37.29
N ALA A 361 -1.24 -35.72 -36.50
CA ALA A 361 -1.02 -37.17 -36.68
C ALA A 361 -2.35 -37.84 -37.03
#